data_AF-A0A9K3LDE2-F1
#
_entry.id   AF-A0A9K3LDE2-F1
#
_cell.length_a   1.000
_cell.length_b   1.000
_cell.length_c   1.000
_cell.angle_alpha   90.00
_cell.angle_beta   90.00
_cell.angle_gamma   90.00
#
_symmetry.space_group_name_H-M   'P 1'
#
loop_
_entity.id
_entity.type
_entity.pdbx_description
1 polymer ?
#
loop_
_entity_poly.entity_id
_entity_poly.type
_entity_poly.pdbx_seq_one_letter_code
_entity_poly.pdbx_strand_id
1 'polypeptide(L)'
;MEASDPFEVHFATVESSNFQKGYQGRIPIFGQPLVVRCALGVTVPPETLSFIAMYNLALVYQLKYFHEEISDVSNLRKAAHLYKCSHEVVLSQSVEISAIHLFALVINLASAQEALLEKEGRKLCLDVALSIYMFMMYSGDEMELPQSLRYFLQSVVPLLLPDPQVASAA
;
A
#
# COMPACT_ATOMS: atom_id res chain seq x y z
N MET A 1 1.15 -8.17 -31.41
CA MET A 1 2.22 -8.21 -30.40
C MET A 1 2.07 -6.93 -29.61
N GLU A 2 1.40 -6.99 -28.47
CA GLU A 2 1.34 -5.84 -27.57
C GLU A 2 2.75 -5.61 -27.01
N ALA A 3 3.24 -4.38 -27.15
CA ALA A 3 4.48 -3.98 -26.52
C ALA A 3 4.23 -3.98 -25.02
N SER A 4 4.78 -4.97 -24.31
CA SER A 4 4.82 -4.93 -22.84
C SER A 4 5.55 -3.66 -22.42
N ASP A 5 5.00 -2.95 -21.44
CA ASP A 5 5.61 -1.76 -20.87
C ASP A 5 7.08 -2.07 -20.48
N PRO A 6 8.09 -1.33 -20.95
CA PRO A 6 9.51 -1.63 -20.69
C PRO A 6 9.88 -1.53 -19.21
N PHE A 7 8.97 -1.02 -18.38
CA PHE A 7 9.14 -0.75 -16.97
C PHE A 7 7.91 -1.23 -16.19
N GLU A 8 8.10 -2.23 -15.31
CA GLU A 8 7.01 -2.74 -14.48
C GLU A 8 7.45 -2.84 -13.01
N VAL A 9 6.69 -2.18 -12.13
CA VAL A 9 6.87 -2.27 -10.68
C VAL A 9 5.96 -3.40 -10.18
N HIS A 10 6.51 -4.34 -9.44
CA HIS A 10 5.78 -5.45 -8.85
C HIS A 10 6.00 -5.52 -7.34
N PHE A 11 5.08 -6.17 -6.63
CA PHE A 11 5.40 -6.69 -5.30
C PHE A 11 6.23 -7.97 -5.44
N ALA A 12 7.18 -8.18 -4.52
CA ALA A 12 7.85 -9.47 -4.42
C ALA A 12 6.80 -10.56 -4.10
N THR A 13 6.52 -11.48 -5.03
CA THR A 13 5.60 -12.61 -4.79
C THR A 13 5.96 -13.34 -3.51
N VAL A 14 5.06 -13.37 -2.54
CA VAL A 14 5.11 -14.30 -1.40
C VAL A 14 4.02 -15.34 -1.60
N GLU A 15 4.40 -16.59 -1.39
CA GLU A 15 3.49 -17.72 -1.28
C GLU A 15 2.39 -17.40 -0.27
N SER A 16 1.14 -17.43 -0.74
CA SER A 16 -0.07 -16.92 -0.10
C SER A 16 -0.54 -17.69 1.14
N SER A 17 0.31 -18.48 1.80
CA SER A 17 -0.12 -19.45 2.81
C SER A 17 -0.37 -18.88 4.21
N ASN A 18 -0.07 -17.61 4.50
CA ASN A 18 -0.22 -17.06 5.88
C ASN A 18 -1.15 -15.83 6.03
N PHE A 19 -1.87 -15.41 4.99
CA PHE A 19 -2.77 -14.23 5.07
C PHE A 19 -4.14 -14.51 5.75
N GLN A 20 -4.40 -15.74 6.19
CA GLN A 20 -5.67 -16.11 6.82
C GLN A 20 -5.47 -16.69 8.21
N LYS A 21 -5.33 -15.82 9.22
CA LYS A 21 -5.82 -16.07 10.59
C LYS A 21 -5.70 -14.80 11.43
N GLY A 22 -6.85 -14.19 11.72
CA GLY A 22 -7.00 -13.21 12.79
C GLY A 22 -6.68 -11.76 12.40
N TYR A 23 -7.70 -11.04 11.94
CA TYR A 23 -7.73 -9.58 12.01
C TYR A 23 -7.76 -9.14 13.49
N GLN A 24 -6.58 -9.10 14.11
CA GLN A 24 -6.32 -8.37 15.36
C GLN A 24 -5.24 -7.31 15.12
N GLY A 25 -5.39 -6.52 14.06
CA GLY A 25 -4.80 -5.18 13.95
C GLY A 25 -3.27 -5.04 14.02
N ARG A 26 -2.48 -6.06 13.61
CA ARG A 26 -1.01 -6.06 13.84
C ARG A 26 -0.12 -6.45 12.65
N ILE A 27 -0.65 -6.56 11.44
CA ILE A 27 0.17 -6.88 10.26
C ILE A 27 -0.03 -5.79 9.21
N PRO A 28 1.03 -5.16 8.66
CA PRO A 28 0.89 -4.31 7.50
C PRO A 28 0.33 -5.13 6.35
N ILE A 29 -0.68 -4.60 5.66
CA ILE A 29 -1.36 -5.30 4.54
C ILE A 29 -0.35 -5.67 3.45
N PHE A 30 0.73 -4.91 3.35
CA PHE A 30 1.88 -5.25 2.53
C PHE A 30 3.13 -5.38 3.39
N GLY A 31 3.45 -6.61 3.79
CA GLY A 31 4.78 -6.96 4.30
C GLY A 31 5.85 -7.15 3.22
N GLN A 32 5.57 -6.74 1.98
CA GLN A 32 6.41 -7.01 0.81
C GLN A 32 7.02 -5.73 0.23
N PRO A 33 8.33 -5.75 -0.08
CA PRO A 33 8.96 -4.65 -0.79
C PRO A 33 8.47 -4.57 -2.24
N LEU A 34 8.49 -3.35 -2.78
CA LEU A 34 8.38 -3.08 -4.20
C LEU A 34 9.68 -3.49 -4.91
N VAL A 35 9.53 -4.19 -6.02
CA VAL A 35 10.61 -4.68 -6.88
C VAL A 35 10.41 -4.09 -8.28
N VAL A 36 11.48 -3.54 -8.84
CA VAL A 36 11.50 -3.05 -10.22
C VAL A 36 12.00 -4.15 -11.13
N ARG A 37 11.22 -4.49 -12.16
CA ARG A 37 11.73 -5.23 -13.31
C ARG A 37 12.03 -4.23 -14.42
N CYS A 38 13.29 -4.21 -14.84
CA CYS A 38 13.77 -3.31 -15.87
C CYS A 38 14.37 -4.15 -16.99
N ALA A 39 13.89 -3.96 -18.22
CA ALA A 39 14.51 -4.57 -19.39
C ALA A 39 15.93 -4.00 -19.59
N LEU A 40 16.84 -4.84 -20.11
CA LEU A 40 18.21 -4.40 -20.39
C LEU A 40 18.20 -3.18 -21.33
N GLY A 41 18.88 -2.10 -20.92
CA GLY A 41 19.00 -0.87 -21.71
C GLY A 41 17.94 0.20 -21.43
N VAL A 42 17.02 -0.04 -20.49
CA VAL A 42 16.03 0.96 -20.04
C VAL A 42 16.57 1.70 -18.81
N THR A 43 16.51 3.03 -18.82
CA THR A 43 16.87 3.86 -17.67
C THR A 43 15.65 4.03 -16.78
N VAL A 44 15.74 3.63 -15.50
CA VAL A 44 14.70 3.90 -14.53
C VAL A 44 14.76 5.38 -14.13
N PRO A 45 13.63 6.13 -14.16
CA PRO A 45 13.63 7.52 -13.71
C PRO A 45 14.11 7.66 -12.25
N PRO A 46 14.95 8.66 -11.94
CA PRO A 46 15.45 8.89 -10.57
C PRO A 46 14.34 9.03 -9.52
N GLU A 47 13.21 9.62 -9.90
CA GLU A 47 12.04 9.84 -9.06
C GLU A 47 11.39 8.51 -8.69
N THR A 48 11.32 7.57 -9.63
CA THR A 48 10.81 6.22 -9.42
C THR A 48 11.69 5.44 -8.45
N LEU A 49 13.01 5.51 -8.61
CA LEU A 49 13.96 4.91 -7.66
C LEU A 49 13.82 5.51 -6.27
N SER A 50 13.65 6.82 -6.19
CA SER A 50 13.45 7.55 -4.92
C SER A 50 12.17 7.11 -4.22
N PHE A 51 11.06 7.03 -4.97
CA PHE A 51 9.78 6.51 -4.48
C PHE A 51 9.91 5.09 -3.91
N ILE A 52 10.49 4.15 -4.67
CA ILE A 52 10.65 2.75 -4.24
C ILE A 52 11.58 2.63 -3.03
N ALA A 53 12.68 3.37 -3.01
CA ALA A 53 13.62 3.36 -1.89
C ALA A 53 12.95 3.85 -0.60
N MET A 54 12.22 4.95 -0.66
CA MET A 54 11.50 5.49 0.50
C MET A 54 10.38 4.56 0.95
N TYR A 55 9.58 4.01 0.04
CA TYR A 55 8.53 3.05 0.37
C TYR A 55 9.11 1.81 1.06
N ASN A 56 10.13 1.19 0.47
CA ASN A 56 10.73 -0.03 1.02
C ASN A 56 11.39 0.23 2.37
N LEU A 57 12.03 1.39 2.56
CA LEU A 57 12.60 1.77 3.84
C LEU A 57 11.51 2.02 4.90
N ALA A 58 10.40 2.67 4.52
CA ALA A 58 9.25 2.86 5.39
C ALA A 58 8.70 1.50 5.87
N LEU A 59 8.57 0.56 4.95
CA LEU A 59 8.12 -0.78 5.23
C LEU A 59 9.04 -1.51 6.22
N VAL A 60 10.37 -1.41 6.05
CA VAL A 60 11.33 -2.00 7.00
C VAL A 60 11.11 -1.47 8.42
N TYR A 61 10.96 -0.15 8.58
CA TYR A 61 10.71 0.42 9.90
C TYR A 61 9.36 0.00 10.49
N GLN A 62 8.32 -0.07 9.67
CA GLN A 62 7.00 -0.53 10.10
C GLN A 62 7.03 -2.01 10.54
N LEU A 63 7.68 -2.87 9.75
CA LEU A 63 7.83 -4.29 10.08
C LEU A 63 8.62 -4.49 11.37
N LYS A 64 9.72 -3.75 11.56
CA LYS A 64 10.47 -3.75 12.82
C LYS A 64 9.58 -3.42 14.02
N TYR A 65 8.78 -2.36 13.91
CA TYR A 65 7.85 -1.99 14.99
C TYR A 65 6.85 -3.11 15.35
N PHE A 66 6.33 -3.83 14.34
CA PHE A 66 5.35 -4.90 14.55
C PHE A 66 5.95 -6.25 14.94
N HIS A 67 7.21 -6.53 14.61
CA HIS A 67 7.85 -7.84 14.81
C HIS A 67 8.82 -7.88 15.99
N GLU A 68 9.32 -6.73 16.46
CA GLU A 68 10.23 -6.67 17.61
C GLU A 68 9.44 -6.71 18.93
N GLU A 69 9.96 -7.43 19.94
CA GLU A 69 9.35 -7.54 21.28
C GLU A 69 9.20 -6.17 21.98
N ILE A 70 10.02 -5.19 21.59
CA ILE A 70 9.96 -3.82 22.05
C ILE A 70 9.56 -2.94 20.87
N SER A 71 8.29 -2.57 20.81
CA SER A 71 7.76 -1.70 19.77
C SER A 71 8.27 -0.26 19.93
N ASP A 72 9.43 0.05 19.33
CA ASP A 72 9.96 1.42 19.30
C ASP A 72 9.13 2.31 18.37
N VAL A 73 8.30 3.16 18.97
CA VAL A 73 7.45 4.15 18.29
C VAL A 73 8.26 5.07 17.36
N SER A 74 9.56 5.25 17.60
CA SER A 74 10.43 6.02 16.69
C SER A 74 10.50 5.40 15.29
N ASN A 75 10.49 4.07 15.18
CA ASN A 75 10.46 3.37 13.89
C ASN A 75 9.13 3.63 13.17
N LEU A 76 8.02 3.60 13.90
CA LEU A 76 6.71 3.87 13.30
C LEU A 76 6.59 5.33 12.80
N ARG A 77 7.16 6.30 13.52
CA ARG A 77 7.23 7.70 13.06
C ARG A 77 8.10 7.85 11.81
N LYS A 78 9.25 7.17 11.76
CA LYS A 78 10.11 7.14 10.56
C LYS A 78 9.36 6.53 9.37
N ALA A 79 8.65 5.41 9.59
CA ALA A 79 7.83 4.79 8.56
C ALA A 79 6.76 5.75 8.04
N ALA A 80 5.96 6.36 8.93
CA ALA A 80 4.93 7.31 8.55
C ALA A 80 5.50 8.52 7.79
N HIS A 81 6.65 9.04 8.20
CA HIS A 81 7.32 10.14 7.50
C HIS A 81 7.75 9.72 6.08
N LEU A 82 8.40 8.57 5.94
CA LEU A 82 8.87 8.06 4.65
C LEU A 82 7.72 7.72 3.70
N TYR A 83 6.60 7.18 4.19
CA TYR A 83 5.40 7.00 3.36
C TYR A 83 4.82 8.33 2.90
N LYS A 84 4.79 9.36 3.75
CA LYS A 84 4.36 10.71 3.35
C LYS A 84 5.28 11.29 2.27
N CYS A 85 6.60 11.20 2.44
CA CYS A 85 7.55 11.63 1.42
C CYS A 85 7.40 10.84 0.11
N SER A 86 7.16 9.52 0.20
CA SER A 86 6.89 8.68 -0.97
C SER A 86 5.64 9.17 -1.70
N HIS A 87 4.55 9.43 -0.97
CA HIS A 87 3.30 9.97 -1.52
C HIS A 87 3.49 11.33 -2.19
N GLU A 88 4.24 12.24 -1.57
CA GLU A 88 4.57 13.55 -2.14
C GLU A 88 5.36 13.43 -3.44
N VAL A 89 6.30 12.47 -3.53
CA VAL A 89 7.01 12.20 -4.80
C VAL A 89 6.03 11.73 -5.87
N VAL A 90 5.11 10.81 -5.56
CA VAL A 90 4.09 10.37 -6.53
C VAL A 90 3.21 11.52 -7.02
N LEU A 91 2.83 12.44 -6.13
CA LEU A 91 1.93 13.55 -6.49
C LEU A 91 2.64 14.70 -7.21
N SER A 92 3.91 14.97 -6.89
CA SER A 92 4.66 16.11 -7.42
C SER A 92 5.45 15.80 -8.67
N GLN A 93 5.76 14.53 -8.90
CA GLN A 93 6.51 14.04 -10.05
C GLN A 93 5.56 13.23 -10.92
N SER A 94 5.67 13.32 -12.25
CA SER A 94 4.88 12.49 -13.18
C SER A 94 5.36 11.04 -13.21
N VAL A 95 5.51 10.42 -12.04
CA VAL A 95 5.89 9.04 -11.88
C VAL A 95 4.66 8.19 -12.17
N GLU A 96 4.72 7.43 -13.26
CA GLU A 96 3.68 6.45 -13.57
C GLU A 96 3.76 5.30 -12.56
N ILE A 97 2.74 5.21 -11.71
CA ILE A 97 2.60 4.19 -10.67
C ILE A 97 1.22 3.58 -10.81
N SER A 98 1.14 2.25 -10.76
CA SER A 98 -0.15 1.56 -10.80
C SER A 98 -1.03 1.96 -9.61
N ALA A 99 -2.35 2.00 -9.84
CA ALA A 99 -3.33 2.27 -8.78
C ALA A 99 -3.17 1.33 -7.57
N ILE A 100 -2.72 0.09 -7.80
CA ILE A 100 -2.46 -0.91 -6.76
C ILE A 100 -1.35 -0.46 -5.82
N HIS A 101 -0.24 0.08 -6.35
CA HIS A 101 0.90 0.52 -5.55
C HIS A 101 0.58 1.77 -4.75
N LEU A 102 -0.13 2.72 -5.36
CA LEU A 102 -0.59 3.92 -4.65
C LEU A 102 -1.55 3.54 -3.52
N PHE A 103 -2.49 2.64 -3.78
CA PHE A 103 -3.43 2.16 -2.78
C PHE A 103 -2.71 1.39 -1.65
N ALA A 104 -1.71 0.56 -1.98
CA ALA A 104 -0.85 -0.10 -0.98
C ALA A 104 -0.09 0.88 -0.07
N LEU A 105 0.48 1.93 -0.65
CA LEU A 105 1.15 3.00 0.10
C LEU A 105 0.20 3.64 1.10
N VAL A 106 -0.96 4.08 0.62
CA VAL A 106 -1.93 4.82 1.43
C VAL A 106 -2.46 3.95 2.57
N ILE A 107 -2.67 2.66 2.32
CA ILE A 107 -3.06 1.68 3.33
C ILE A 107 -1.97 1.44 4.38
N ASN A 108 -0.71 1.27 3.98
CA ASN A 108 0.39 1.11 4.93
C ASN A 108 0.58 2.39 5.77
N LEU A 109 0.40 3.57 5.17
CA LEU A 109 0.39 4.83 5.89
C LEU A 109 -0.78 4.91 6.89
N ALA A 110 -2.00 4.50 6.49
CA ALA A 110 -3.15 4.45 7.39
C ALA A 110 -2.88 3.55 8.61
N SER A 111 -2.28 2.38 8.40
CA SER A 111 -1.86 1.47 9.47
C SER A 111 -0.82 2.11 10.40
N ALA A 112 0.16 2.83 9.85
CA ALA A 112 1.14 3.55 10.67
C ALA A 112 0.51 4.70 11.47
N GLN A 113 -0.43 5.46 10.87
CA GLN A 113 -1.17 6.52 11.55
C GLN A 113 -2.05 5.95 12.68
N GLU A 114 -2.71 4.81 12.46
CA GLU A 114 -3.51 4.12 13.47
C GLU A 114 -2.68 3.71 14.69
N ALA A 115 -1.53 3.08 14.47
CA ALA A 115 -0.64 2.67 15.55
C ALA A 115 0.04 3.87 16.25
N LEU A 116 0.10 5.05 15.60
CA LEU A 116 0.48 6.32 16.22
C LEU A 116 -0.68 7.04 16.93
N LEU A 117 -1.89 6.50 16.91
CA LEU A 117 -3.13 7.12 17.43
C LEU A 117 -3.52 8.42 16.70
N GLU A 118 -3.04 8.60 15.47
CA GLU A 118 -3.31 9.76 14.60
C GLU A 118 -4.61 9.54 13.79
N LYS A 119 -5.76 9.73 14.45
CA LYS A 119 -7.08 9.39 13.88
C LYS A 119 -7.43 10.16 12.60
N GLU A 120 -7.14 11.46 12.55
CA GLU A 120 -7.43 12.31 11.38
C GLU A 120 -6.57 11.93 10.18
N GLY A 121 -5.27 11.73 10.41
CA GLY A 121 -4.34 11.28 9.39
C GLY A 121 -4.73 9.90 8.83
N ARG A 122 -5.12 8.97 9.70
CA ARG A 122 -5.67 7.67 9.29
C ARG A 122 -6.92 7.83 8.43
N LYS A 123 -7.88 8.66 8.85
CA LYS A 123 -9.13 8.87 8.09
C LYS A 123 -8.85 9.38 6.68
N LEU A 124 -8.00 10.40 6.54
CA LEU A 124 -7.61 10.94 5.24
C LEU A 124 -7.00 9.86 4.33
N CYS A 125 -6.15 8.99 4.89
CA CYS A 125 -5.61 7.87 4.13
C CYS A 125 -6.72 6.91 3.68
N LEU A 126 -7.66 6.56 4.53
CA LEU A 126 -8.76 5.67 4.16
C LEU A 126 -9.69 6.30 3.11
N ASP A 127 -9.95 7.61 3.16
CA ASP A 127 -10.74 8.32 2.16
C ASP A 127 -10.05 8.32 0.77
N VAL A 128 -8.73 8.53 0.74
CA VAL A 128 -7.92 8.40 -0.48
C VAL A 128 -7.94 6.97 -0.99
N ALA A 129 -7.75 5.99 -0.11
CA ALA A 129 -7.78 4.58 -0.48
C ALA A 129 -9.15 4.20 -1.08
N LEU A 130 -10.26 4.61 -0.46
CA LEU A 130 -11.60 4.40 -0.98
C LEU A 130 -11.78 5.01 -2.38
N SER A 131 -11.22 6.20 -2.62
CA SER A 131 -11.26 6.84 -3.94
C SER A 131 -10.53 6.01 -5.00
N ILE A 132 -9.35 5.47 -4.67
CA ILE A 132 -8.59 4.60 -5.57
C ILE A 132 -9.32 3.27 -5.79
N TYR A 133 -9.91 2.69 -4.75
CA TYR A 133 -10.75 1.50 -4.84
C TYR A 133 -11.93 1.72 -5.81
N MET A 134 -12.67 2.83 -5.64
CA MET A 134 -13.77 3.19 -6.53
C MET A 134 -13.28 3.40 -7.95
N PHE A 135 -12.16 4.09 -8.14
CA PHE A 135 -11.56 4.25 -9.47
C PHE A 135 -11.26 2.90 -10.12
N MET A 136 -10.61 1.97 -9.41
CA MET A 136 -10.27 0.66 -9.94
C MET A 136 -11.51 -0.19 -10.28
N MET A 137 -12.56 -0.11 -9.46
CA MET A 137 -13.79 -0.90 -9.65
C MET A 137 -14.72 -0.33 -10.72
N TYR A 138 -14.78 1.00 -10.86
CA TYR A 138 -15.78 1.67 -11.71
C TYR A 138 -15.22 2.26 -13.01
N SER A 139 -13.89 2.34 -13.14
CA SER A 139 -13.25 2.88 -14.35
C SER A 139 -12.76 1.81 -15.33
N GLY A 140 -12.84 0.52 -14.97
CA GLY A 140 -12.50 -0.61 -15.83
C GLY A 140 -13.67 -1.59 -15.99
N ASP A 141 -13.63 -2.44 -17.02
CA ASP A 141 -14.49 -3.61 -17.09
C ASP A 141 -14.06 -4.58 -15.96
N GLU A 142 -14.93 -4.80 -14.96
CA GLU A 142 -14.68 -5.68 -13.79
C GLU A 142 -14.12 -7.07 -14.16
N MET A 143 -14.35 -7.50 -15.40
CA MET A 143 -13.92 -8.78 -15.97
C MET A 143 -12.40 -8.89 -16.18
N GLU A 144 -11.66 -7.79 -16.27
CA GLU A 144 -10.22 -7.80 -16.59
C GLU A 144 -9.29 -7.62 -15.38
N LEU A 145 -9.82 -7.37 -14.18
CA LEU A 145 -8.99 -7.26 -12.98
C LEU A 145 -8.27 -8.60 -12.69
N PRO A 146 -6.93 -8.62 -12.61
CA PRO A 146 -6.18 -9.82 -12.27
C PRO A 146 -6.66 -10.43 -10.96
N GLN A 147 -6.67 -11.75 -10.85
CA GLN A 147 -7.19 -12.45 -9.66
C GLN A 147 -6.46 -12.04 -8.37
N SER A 148 -5.16 -11.77 -8.44
CA SER A 148 -4.35 -11.24 -7.32
C SER A 148 -4.86 -9.89 -6.82
N LEU A 149 -5.26 -9.00 -7.75
CA LEU A 149 -5.85 -7.70 -7.44
C LEU A 149 -7.23 -7.87 -6.78
N ARG A 150 -8.05 -8.80 -7.26
CA ARG A 150 -9.36 -9.07 -6.62
C ARG A 150 -9.21 -9.56 -5.17
N TYR A 151 -8.32 -10.52 -4.93
CA TYR A 151 -8.05 -10.98 -3.56
C TYR A 151 -7.52 -9.87 -2.67
N PHE A 152 -6.64 -9.05 -3.24
CA PHE A 152 -6.13 -7.89 -2.54
C PHE A 152 -7.26 -6.93 -2.15
N LEU A 153 -8.12 -6.52 -3.08
CA LEU A 153 -9.25 -5.63 -2.79
C LEU A 153 -10.18 -6.23 -1.72
N GLN A 154 -10.48 -7.52 -1.79
CA GLN A 154 -11.28 -8.21 -0.78
C GLN A 154 -10.66 -8.16 0.62
N SER A 155 -9.33 -8.19 0.74
CA SER A 155 -8.64 -8.09 2.04
C SER A 155 -8.66 -6.68 2.65
N VAL A 156 -8.85 -5.65 1.82
CA VAL A 156 -8.79 -4.24 2.26
C VAL A 156 -10.17 -3.61 2.42
N VAL A 157 -11.18 -4.09 1.71
CA VAL A 157 -12.58 -3.61 1.81
C VAL A 157 -13.08 -3.49 3.26
N PRO A 158 -12.86 -4.45 4.17
CA PRO A 158 -13.29 -4.33 5.57
C PRO A 158 -12.65 -3.16 6.35
N LEU A 159 -11.55 -2.61 5.85
CA LEU A 159 -10.88 -1.46 6.48
C LEU A 159 -11.40 -0.13 5.94
N LEU A 160 -11.96 -0.13 4.74
CA LEU A 160 -12.48 1.05 4.06
C LEU A 160 -13.95 1.27 4.38
N LEU A 161 -14.72 0.19 4.43
CA LEU A 161 -16.14 0.23 4.69
C LEU A 161 -16.39 -0.20 6.14
N PRO A 162 -17.03 0.65 6.96
CA PRO A 162 -17.50 0.24 8.27
C PRO A 162 -18.39 -1.00 8.13
N ASP A 163 -18.22 -1.97 9.03
CA ASP A 163 -19.10 -3.13 9.09
C ASP A 163 -20.56 -2.65 9.24
N PRO A 164 -21.48 -2.99 8.32
CA PRO A 164 -22.85 -2.51 8.38
C PRO A 164 -23.58 -2.90 9.67
N GLN A 165 -23.10 -3.92 10.40
CA GLN A 165 -23.68 -4.31 11.69
C GLN A 165 -23.35 -3.34 12.85
N VAL A 166 -22.29 -2.53 12.73
CA VAL A 166 -21.90 -1.56 13.78
C VAL A 166 -22.65 -0.24 13.64
N ALA A 167 -23.08 0.12 12.42
CA ALA A 167 -23.82 1.34 12.15
C ALA A 167 -25.29 1.30 12.62
N SER A 168 -25.86 0.11 12.90
CA SER A 168 -27.25 -0.02 13.37
C SER A 168 -27.40 -0.04 14.90
N ALA A 169 -26.32 0.15 15.65
CA ALA A 169 -26.31 0.12 17.12
C ALA A 169 -25.97 1.48 17.77
N ALA A 170 -25.91 2.56 16.98
CA ALA A 170 -25.67 3.93 17.43
C ALA A 170 -26.94 4.79 17.39
#